data_AF-A0A351VDD1-F1
#
_entry.id   AF-A0A351VDD1-F1
#
_cell.length_a   1.000
_cell.length_b   1.000
_cell.length_c   1.000
_cell.angle_alpha   90.00
_cell.angle_beta   90.00
_cell.angle_gamma   90.00
#
_symmetry.space_group_name_H-M   'P 1'
#
loop_
_entity.id
_entity.type
_entity.pdbx_description
1 polymer ?
#
loop_
_entity_poly.entity_id
_entity_poly.type
_entity_poly.pdbx_seq_one_letter_code
_entity_poly.pdbx_strand_id
1 'polypeptide(L)'
;MILLYHKVNELQQDYNNLAVTLENFKYQLELIEKYFPIVPLSEHREGTIAITFDDGFQDVLKNASPYLNSKGIPATIFITTGQIGKQEELWTTELLRLIFTGNHQKQKFYLELPSFCYEFAVGNLEEKYTLYLALRRLCMKSDDVMQQDILGQLRDWSEQKEAGREEYAFLTEEEIAELSGNKLITIGAHTVHHVSLGTFPKEYQEKEIYESKKKLEQITGHQIYYFSYPFGSKNDYNADTIKVLKKEGFRQAYTAVSQPGRDKDYEIPRIAVPNIGKGEFDEWFYCTILQKVPQDSLKSKKVTYIGKLEHDKALINGNDGIAIFGAGGRGQKLLRDLRAYGKEEKVKYFIDNDESKQGSYLLHKKVIPIEEIDQDEIKIILVDSVWEKEMIDQLVDQGIEGIHWILR
;
A
#
# COMPACT_ATOMS: atom_id res chain seq x y z
N MET A 1 -1.70 -6.55 -9.98
CA MET A 1 -1.93 -6.15 -8.57
C MET A 1 -2.31 -4.68 -8.45
N ILE A 2 -2.94 -4.26 -7.36
CA ILE A 2 -3.39 -2.87 -7.17
C ILE A 2 -2.90 -2.36 -5.82
N LEU A 3 -2.23 -1.21 -5.83
CA LEU A 3 -1.63 -0.59 -4.65
C LEU A 3 -2.54 0.51 -4.11
N LEU A 4 -2.73 0.52 -2.79
CA LEU A 4 -3.54 1.47 -2.04
C LEU A 4 -2.63 2.43 -1.29
N TYR A 5 -2.74 3.71 -1.62
CA TYR A 5 -2.25 4.85 -0.88
C TYR A 5 -3.44 5.67 -0.35
N HIS A 6 -3.19 6.59 0.57
CA HIS A 6 -4.20 7.60 0.96
C HIS A 6 -3.59 8.99 0.80
N LYS A 7 -2.48 9.24 1.52
CA LYS A 7 -1.83 10.55 1.59
C LYS A 7 -0.41 10.47 1.07
N VAL A 8 0.04 11.53 0.41
CA VAL A 8 1.47 11.73 0.09
C VAL A 8 1.94 13.01 0.78
N ASN A 9 2.37 12.88 2.03
CA ASN A 9 2.74 14.01 2.87
C ASN A 9 3.61 13.56 4.05
N GLU A 10 4.29 14.50 4.70
CA GLU A 10 4.97 14.28 5.97
C GLU A 10 4.05 14.72 7.11
N LEU A 11 3.56 13.76 7.90
CA LEU A 11 2.69 14.03 9.04
C LEU A 11 3.51 13.92 10.34
N GLN A 12 3.34 14.88 11.24
CA GLN A 12 3.97 14.80 12.57
C GLN A 12 3.43 13.62 13.39
N GLN A 13 2.14 13.33 13.24
CA GLN A 13 1.44 12.23 13.92
C GLN A 13 0.47 11.57 12.95
N ASP A 14 0.82 10.35 12.52
CA ASP A 14 0.04 9.50 11.64
C ASP A 14 -0.44 8.25 12.37
N TYR A 15 -1.44 8.42 13.23
CA TYR A 15 -1.99 7.32 14.03
C TYR A 15 -2.60 6.18 13.21
N ASN A 16 -3.04 6.48 11.98
CA ASN A 16 -3.68 5.52 11.09
C ASN A 16 -2.70 4.92 10.05
N ASN A 17 -1.44 5.36 10.02
CA ASN A 17 -0.44 5.00 9.01
C ASN A 17 -0.94 5.21 7.57
N LEU A 18 -1.58 6.37 7.32
CA LEU A 18 -2.18 6.73 6.03
C LEU A 18 -1.21 7.43 5.07
N ALA A 19 -0.16 8.07 5.58
CA ALA A 19 0.71 8.93 4.80
C ALA A 19 2.02 8.27 4.45
N VAL A 20 2.37 8.34 3.17
CA VAL A 20 3.71 8.05 2.66
C VAL A 20 4.40 9.38 2.38
N THR A 21 5.66 9.54 2.81
CA THR A 21 6.41 10.77 2.48
C THR A 21 6.61 10.88 0.98
N LEU A 22 6.78 12.10 0.46
CA LEU A 22 7.02 12.29 -0.98
C LEU A 22 8.31 11.59 -1.45
N GLU A 23 9.35 11.57 -0.62
CA GLU A 23 10.59 10.85 -0.90
C GLU A 23 10.35 9.35 -1.05
N ASN A 24 9.69 8.74 -0.07
CA ASN A 24 9.37 7.31 -0.11
C ASN A 24 8.45 7.00 -1.28
N PHE A 25 7.39 7.79 -1.51
CA PHE A 25 6.47 7.58 -2.62
C PHE A 25 7.18 7.54 -3.98
N LYS A 26 8.11 8.48 -4.23
CA LYS A 26 8.92 8.49 -5.46
C LYS A 26 9.80 7.25 -5.58
N TYR A 27 10.53 6.91 -4.52
CA TYR A 27 11.37 5.71 -4.50
C TYR A 27 10.57 4.44 -4.79
N GLN A 28 9.41 4.32 -4.15
CA GLN A 28 8.53 3.17 -4.30
C GLN A 28 8.07 3.01 -5.76
N LEU A 29 7.60 4.07 -6.40
CA LEU A 29 7.19 4.01 -7.81
C LEU A 29 8.37 3.69 -8.74
N GLU A 30 9.55 4.29 -8.51
CA GLU A 30 10.75 4.00 -9.29
C GLU A 30 11.16 2.54 -9.18
N LEU A 31 11.09 1.94 -8.00
CA LEU A 31 11.35 0.52 -7.81
C LEU A 31 10.29 -0.33 -8.53
N ILE A 32 9.02 0.00 -8.38
CA ILE A 32 7.91 -0.71 -9.01
C ILE A 32 8.04 -0.74 -10.53
N GLU A 33 8.35 0.40 -11.16
CA GLU A 33 8.44 0.54 -12.63
C GLU A 33 9.57 -0.29 -13.27
N LYS A 34 10.57 -0.69 -12.47
CA LYS A 34 11.62 -1.62 -12.92
C LYS A 34 11.06 -3.02 -13.18
N TYR A 35 10.06 -3.45 -12.40
CA TYR A 35 9.55 -4.83 -12.44
C TYR A 35 8.18 -4.94 -13.10
N PHE A 36 7.35 -3.91 -13.07
CA PHE A 36 6.00 -3.95 -13.61
C PHE A 36 5.67 -2.71 -14.44
N PRO A 37 4.89 -2.85 -15.54
CA PRO A 37 4.20 -1.73 -16.13
C PRO A 37 3.15 -1.20 -15.14
N ILE A 38 3.15 0.11 -14.90
CA ILE A 38 2.08 0.79 -14.16
C ILE A 38 1.02 1.27 -15.16
N VAL A 39 -0.22 0.84 -14.98
CA VAL A 39 -1.34 1.01 -15.92
C VAL A 39 -2.58 1.57 -15.21
N PRO A 40 -3.50 2.26 -15.91
CA PRO A 40 -4.77 2.65 -15.32
C PRO A 40 -5.60 1.41 -14.94
N LEU A 41 -6.55 1.56 -14.01
CA LEU A 41 -7.41 0.45 -13.58
C LEU A 41 -8.15 -0.25 -14.74
N SER A 42 -8.53 0.51 -15.79
CA SER A 42 -9.18 -0.04 -16.99
C SER A 42 -8.34 -1.04 -17.78
N GLU A 43 -7.02 -0.97 -17.66
CA GLU A 43 -6.07 -1.82 -18.38
C GLU A 43 -5.39 -2.84 -17.47
N HIS A 44 -5.79 -2.85 -16.20
CA HIS A 44 -5.21 -3.72 -15.20
C HIS A 44 -5.42 -5.20 -15.53
N ARG A 45 -4.32 -5.97 -15.43
CA ARG A 45 -4.31 -7.42 -15.60
C ARG A 45 -3.17 -8.06 -14.81
N GLU A 46 -3.05 -9.38 -14.92
CA GLU A 46 -1.89 -10.09 -14.41
C GLU A 46 -0.59 -9.56 -15.06
N GLY A 47 0.47 -9.40 -14.26
CA GLY A 47 1.73 -8.79 -14.72
C GLY A 47 1.74 -7.26 -14.78
N THR A 48 0.67 -6.56 -14.36
CA THR A 48 0.65 -5.09 -14.27
C THR A 48 0.33 -4.59 -12.86
N ILE A 49 0.72 -3.35 -12.56
CA ILE A 49 0.36 -2.64 -11.32
C ILE A 49 -0.54 -1.44 -11.62
N ALA A 50 -1.53 -1.19 -10.76
CA ALA A 50 -2.29 0.06 -10.77
C ALA A 50 -2.14 0.77 -9.42
N ILE A 51 -2.07 2.10 -9.45
CA ILE A 51 -1.92 2.95 -8.26
C ILE A 51 -3.27 3.58 -7.92
N THR A 52 -3.68 3.47 -6.66
CA THR A 52 -4.94 4.04 -6.17
C THR A 52 -4.73 4.87 -4.91
N PHE A 53 -5.50 5.93 -4.77
CA PHE A 53 -5.57 6.79 -3.59
C PHE A 53 -7.01 6.81 -3.08
N ASP A 54 -7.21 6.63 -1.78
CA ASP A 54 -8.54 6.73 -1.16
C ASP A 54 -8.74 8.09 -0.47
N ASP A 55 -9.99 8.35 -0.07
CA ASP A 55 -10.50 9.51 0.67
C ASP A 55 -10.55 10.87 -0.03
N GLY A 56 -9.70 11.13 -1.02
CA GLY A 56 -9.70 12.42 -1.75
C GLY A 56 -8.97 13.54 -1.01
N PHE A 57 -7.85 13.22 -0.38
CA PHE A 57 -6.99 14.22 0.28
C PHE A 57 -6.34 15.18 -0.72
N GLN A 58 -6.24 16.45 -0.34
CA GLN A 58 -5.68 17.52 -1.18
C GLN A 58 -4.18 17.34 -1.43
N ASP A 59 -3.45 16.68 -0.54
CA ASP A 59 -2.02 16.43 -0.70
C ASP A 59 -1.70 15.51 -1.89
N VAL A 60 -2.65 14.69 -2.35
CA VAL A 60 -2.49 13.90 -3.58
C VAL A 60 -2.36 14.81 -4.80
N LEU A 61 -3.17 15.87 -4.89
CA LEU A 61 -3.02 16.88 -5.93
C LEU A 61 -1.73 17.69 -5.77
N LYS A 62 -1.41 18.14 -4.56
CA LYS A 62 -0.25 19.02 -4.30
C LYS A 62 1.10 18.31 -4.45
N ASN A 63 1.20 17.06 -4.01
CA ASN A 63 2.48 16.36 -3.86
C ASN A 63 2.63 15.18 -4.83
N ALA A 64 1.61 14.33 -4.98
CA ALA A 64 1.71 13.12 -5.80
C ALA A 64 1.52 13.40 -7.30
N SER A 65 0.46 14.13 -7.66
CA SER A 65 0.07 14.41 -9.05
C SER A 65 1.20 15.03 -9.89
N PRO A 66 1.99 16.02 -9.40
CA PRO A 66 3.10 16.58 -10.19
C PRO A 66 4.15 15.53 -10.56
N TYR A 67 4.47 14.62 -9.63
CA TYR A 67 5.44 13.56 -9.89
C TYR A 67 4.87 12.51 -10.85
N LEU A 68 3.63 12.05 -10.63
CA LEU A 68 2.92 11.13 -11.53
C LEU A 68 2.89 11.67 -12.96
N ASN A 69 2.56 12.95 -13.14
CA ASN A 69 2.56 13.63 -14.44
C ASN A 69 3.94 13.65 -15.08
N SER A 70 4.99 13.96 -14.30
CA SER A 70 6.37 14.00 -14.81
C SER A 70 6.88 12.64 -15.30
N LYS A 71 6.29 11.54 -14.80
CA LYS A 71 6.65 10.16 -15.15
C LYS A 71 5.67 9.49 -16.11
N GLY A 72 4.52 10.11 -16.39
CA GLY A 72 3.46 9.49 -17.18
C GLY A 72 2.76 8.33 -16.46
N ILE A 73 2.79 8.32 -15.12
CA ILE A 73 2.23 7.23 -14.32
C ILE A 73 0.74 7.47 -14.06
N PRO A 74 -0.15 6.56 -14.48
CA PRO A 74 -1.58 6.69 -14.23
C PRO A 74 -1.95 6.33 -12.78
N ALA A 75 -2.99 6.98 -12.25
CA ALA A 75 -3.53 6.68 -10.93
C ALA A 75 -5.06 6.86 -10.88
N THR A 76 -5.70 6.23 -9.89
CA THR A 76 -7.13 6.46 -9.59
C THR A 76 -7.29 7.05 -8.19
N ILE A 77 -8.15 8.04 -8.05
CA ILE A 77 -8.47 8.69 -6.77
C ILE A 77 -9.94 8.40 -6.44
N PHE A 78 -10.19 7.70 -5.34
CA PHE A 78 -11.52 7.43 -4.81
C PHE A 78 -11.91 8.51 -3.80
N ILE A 79 -13.05 9.15 -4.02
CA ILE A 79 -13.43 10.38 -3.29
C ILE A 79 -14.63 10.12 -2.37
N THR A 80 -14.48 10.50 -1.11
CA THR A 80 -15.57 10.58 -0.12
C THR A 80 -16.29 11.91 -0.31
N THR A 81 -17.47 11.92 -0.92
CA THR A 81 -18.06 13.17 -1.43
C THR A 81 -18.55 14.14 -0.35
N GLY A 82 -18.86 13.65 0.85
CA GLY A 82 -19.24 14.48 2.00
C GLY A 82 -18.07 15.27 2.61
N GLN A 83 -16.84 15.00 2.15
CA GLN A 83 -15.62 15.69 2.62
C GLN A 83 -15.11 16.76 1.65
N ILE A 84 -15.68 16.86 0.45
CA ILE A 84 -15.21 17.78 -0.59
C ILE A 84 -15.13 19.22 -0.06
N GLY A 85 -13.96 19.83 -0.22
CA GLY A 85 -13.65 21.21 0.18
C GLY A 85 -13.51 21.44 1.69
N LYS A 86 -13.64 20.41 2.53
CA LYS A 86 -13.54 20.56 3.98
C LYS A 86 -12.09 20.67 4.46
N GLN A 87 -11.92 21.43 5.53
CA GLN A 87 -10.69 21.57 6.32
C GLN A 87 -10.83 20.79 7.65
N GLU A 88 -11.51 19.66 7.58
CA GLU A 88 -11.81 18.76 8.69
C GLU A 88 -11.04 17.45 8.50
N GLU A 89 -11.06 16.58 9.51
CA GLU A 89 -10.53 15.22 9.39
C GLU A 89 -11.68 14.24 9.16
N LEU A 90 -11.42 13.09 8.53
CA LEU A 90 -12.36 11.97 8.63
C LEU A 90 -12.59 11.64 10.11
N TRP A 91 -13.82 11.25 10.46
CA TRP A 91 -14.20 10.87 11.83
C TRP A 91 -13.23 9.86 12.46
N THR A 92 -12.64 8.98 11.66
CA THR A 92 -11.68 7.95 12.09
C THR A 92 -10.38 8.57 12.63
N THR A 93 -9.90 9.62 11.97
CA THR A 93 -8.70 10.37 12.36
C THR A 93 -9.05 11.35 13.48
N GLU A 94 -10.20 12.00 13.41
CA GLU A 94 -10.65 12.92 14.45
C GLU A 94 -10.79 12.20 15.79
N LEU A 95 -11.41 11.02 15.85
CA LEU A 95 -11.50 10.22 17.08
C LEU A 95 -10.12 10.00 17.71
N LEU A 96 -9.11 9.64 16.92
CA LEU A 96 -7.75 9.43 17.41
C LEU A 96 -7.15 10.72 17.95
N ARG A 97 -7.27 11.81 17.20
CA ARG A 97 -6.79 13.13 17.63
C ARG A 97 -7.44 13.52 18.96
N LEU A 98 -8.77 13.55 19.03
CA LEU A 98 -9.50 13.99 20.22
C LEU A 98 -9.18 13.13 21.46
N ILE A 99 -8.98 11.81 21.31
CA ILE A 99 -8.65 10.91 22.44
C ILE A 99 -7.18 11.02 22.87
N PHE A 100 -6.26 10.97 21.92
CA PHE A 100 -4.83 10.80 22.22
C PHE A 100 -4.08 12.12 22.38
N THR A 101 -4.47 13.17 21.65
CA THR A 101 -3.90 14.52 21.78
C THR A 101 -4.77 15.48 22.59
N GLY A 102 -6.00 15.08 22.93
CA GLY A 102 -6.92 15.84 23.78
C GLY A 102 -6.51 15.93 25.24
N ASN A 103 -7.35 16.63 26.01
CA ASN A 103 -7.15 16.95 27.41
C ASN A 103 -6.53 15.80 28.23
N HIS A 104 -5.30 16.01 28.74
CA HIS A 104 -4.54 15.04 29.54
C HIS A 104 -4.85 15.10 31.05
N GLN A 105 -5.64 16.07 31.49
CA GLN A 105 -5.97 16.29 32.90
C GLN A 105 -7.25 15.55 33.32
N LYS A 106 -8.20 15.38 32.41
CA LYS A 106 -9.47 14.66 32.66
C LYS A 106 -9.21 13.16 32.80
N GLN A 107 -9.78 12.57 33.86
CA GLN A 107 -9.65 11.13 34.16
C GLN A 107 -10.84 10.31 33.69
N LYS A 108 -11.93 10.98 33.29
CA LYS A 108 -13.18 10.35 32.85
C LYS A 108 -13.74 11.03 31.61
N PHE A 109 -14.41 10.25 30.77
CA PHE A 109 -15.27 10.71 29.68
C PHE A 109 -16.67 10.13 29.86
N TYR A 110 -17.70 10.96 29.67
CA TYR A 110 -19.10 10.54 29.74
C TYR A 110 -19.69 10.68 28.34
N LEU A 111 -20.27 9.59 27.85
CA LEU A 111 -20.97 9.55 26.56
C LEU A 111 -22.46 9.43 26.80
N GLU A 112 -23.21 10.46 26.44
CA GLU A 112 -24.67 10.45 26.47
C GLU A 112 -25.20 10.02 25.09
N LEU A 113 -25.98 8.94 25.07
CA LEU A 113 -26.74 8.49 23.89
C LEU A 113 -28.23 8.55 24.22
N PRO A 114 -29.13 8.55 23.21
CA PRO A 114 -30.57 8.71 23.43
C PRO A 114 -31.21 7.76 24.45
N SER A 115 -30.60 6.60 24.72
CA SER A 115 -31.13 5.59 25.66
C SER A 115 -30.11 5.11 26.69
N PHE A 116 -28.86 5.55 26.63
CA PHE A 116 -27.79 5.05 27.48
C PHE A 116 -26.80 6.15 27.80
N CYS A 117 -26.23 6.12 29.00
CA CYS A 117 -25.05 6.92 29.33
C CYS A 117 -23.92 5.95 29.69
N TYR A 118 -22.73 6.19 29.14
CA TYR A 118 -21.54 5.41 29.43
C TYR A 118 -20.49 6.28 30.11
N GLU A 119 -19.84 5.73 31.14
CA GLU A 119 -18.68 6.33 31.77
C GLU A 119 -17.43 5.53 31.37
N PHE A 120 -16.41 6.23 30.90
CA PHE A 120 -15.11 5.67 30.56
C PHE A 120 -14.02 6.29 31.43
N ALA A 121 -13.17 5.46 32.03
CA ALA A 121 -11.89 5.91 32.53
C ALA A 121 -10.96 6.23 31.34
N VAL A 122 -10.12 7.26 31.47
CA VAL A 122 -9.21 7.77 30.42
C VAL A 122 -7.90 8.33 31.00
N GLY A 123 -7.55 7.92 32.22
CA GLY A 123 -6.40 8.40 32.98
C GLY A 123 -5.05 7.88 32.48
N ASN A 124 -5.04 6.82 31.67
CA ASN A 124 -3.84 6.24 31.08
C ASN A 124 -4.04 5.79 29.62
N LEU A 125 -2.97 5.32 28.97
CA LEU A 125 -2.98 4.95 27.56
C LEU A 125 -3.88 3.75 27.25
N GLU A 126 -3.93 2.74 28.12
CA GLU A 126 -4.76 1.54 27.95
C GLU A 126 -6.26 1.87 28.03
N GLU A 127 -6.62 2.75 28.97
CA GLU A 127 -7.96 3.29 29.13
C GLU A 127 -8.40 4.13 27.93
N LYS A 128 -7.52 5.02 27.43
CA LYS A 128 -7.75 5.78 26.19
C LYS A 128 -7.94 4.86 24.99
N TYR A 129 -7.14 3.80 24.89
CA TYR A 129 -7.29 2.80 23.83
C TYR A 129 -8.63 2.04 23.93
N THR A 130 -9.08 1.73 25.14
CA THR A 130 -10.40 1.13 25.39
C THR A 130 -11.53 2.06 24.94
N LEU A 131 -11.46 3.35 25.29
CA LEU A 131 -12.40 4.36 24.80
C LEU A 131 -12.41 4.41 23.27
N TYR A 132 -11.23 4.47 22.64
CA TYR A 132 -11.10 4.50 21.18
C TYR A 132 -11.79 3.30 20.52
N LEU A 133 -11.53 2.08 21.00
CA LEU A 133 -12.16 0.88 20.44
C LEU A 133 -13.69 0.90 20.60
N ALA A 134 -14.19 1.38 21.73
CA ALA A 134 -15.62 1.50 21.99
C ALA A 134 -16.28 2.52 21.05
N LEU A 135 -15.75 3.75 21.00
CA LEU A 135 -16.29 4.82 20.15
C LEU A 135 -16.16 4.48 18.67
N ARG A 136 -15.02 3.92 18.23
CA ARG A 136 -14.85 3.47 16.84
C ARG A 136 -15.93 2.46 16.46
N ARG A 137 -16.22 1.48 17.33
CA ARG A 137 -17.26 0.47 17.08
C ARG A 137 -18.66 1.07 17.03
N LEU A 138 -18.94 2.09 17.85
CA LEU A 138 -20.20 2.83 17.81
C LEU A 138 -20.31 3.61 16.51
N CYS A 139 -19.33 4.45 16.17
CA CYS A 139 -19.32 5.25 14.94
C CYS A 139 -19.46 4.39 13.68
N MET A 140 -18.79 3.22 13.59
CA MET A 140 -18.94 2.29 12.46
C MET A 140 -20.38 1.78 12.23
N LYS A 141 -21.27 1.92 13.22
CA LYS A 141 -22.67 1.47 13.19
C LYS A 141 -23.67 2.62 13.30
N SER A 142 -23.17 3.86 13.24
CA SER A 142 -23.94 5.07 13.41
C SER A 142 -24.00 5.81 12.08
N ASP A 143 -25.16 6.37 11.75
CA ASP A 143 -25.27 7.33 10.65
C ASP A 143 -24.50 8.63 10.98
N ASP A 144 -24.37 9.51 9.99
CA ASP A 144 -23.64 10.78 10.15
C ASP A 144 -24.17 11.62 11.33
N VAL A 145 -25.49 11.67 11.56
CA VAL A 145 -26.08 12.45 12.66
C VAL A 145 -25.58 11.94 14.02
N MET A 146 -25.65 10.63 14.25
CA MET A 146 -25.15 10.03 15.49
C MET A 146 -23.63 10.09 15.60
N GLN A 147 -22.90 9.98 14.49
CA GLN A 147 -21.44 10.16 14.49
C GLN A 147 -21.06 11.58 14.91
N GLN A 148 -21.69 12.62 14.34
CA GLN A 148 -21.42 14.01 14.69
C GLN A 148 -21.81 14.33 16.15
N ASP A 149 -22.87 13.71 16.68
CA ASP A 149 -23.22 13.84 18.11
C ASP A 149 -22.12 13.29 19.03
N ILE A 150 -21.64 12.07 18.74
CA ILE A 150 -20.53 11.45 19.49
C ILE A 150 -19.26 12.30 19.40
N LEU A 151 -18.91 12.78 18.20
CA LEU A 151 -17.74 13.63 17.98
C LEU A 151 -17.89 14.98 18.68
N GLY A 152 -19.08 15.58 18.67
CA GLY A 152 -19.39 16.82 19.40
C GLY A 152 -19.10 16.71 20.88
N GLN A 153 -19.60 15.66 21.53
CA GLN A 153 -19.32 15.40 22.95
C GLN A 153 -17.82 15.19 23.22
N LEU A 154 -17.11 14.53 22.30
CA LEU A 154 -15.68 14.28 22.44
C LEU A 154 -14.84 15.56 22.18
N ARG A 155 -15.29 16.45 21.30
CA ARG A 155 -14.70 17.79 21.08
C ARG A 155 -14.80 18.63 22.35
N ASP A 156 -15.97 18.66 22.97
CA ASP A 156 -16.19 19.35 24.25
C ASP A 156 -15.33 18.76 25.38
N TRP A 157 -15.23 17.43 25.44
CA TRP A 157 -14.39 16.76 26.42
C TRP A 157 -12.89 17.06 26.21
N SER A 158 -12.42 17.00 24.96
CA SER A 158 -11.01 17.18 24.62
C SER A 158 -10.57 18.64 24.59
N GLU A 159 -11.52 19.59 24.61
CA GLU A 159 -11.32 21.04 24.42
C GLU A 159 -10.67 21.38 23.07
N GLN A 160 -10.97 20.57 22.05
CA GLN A 160 -10.51 20.78 20.69
C GLN A 160 -11.68 21.15 19.77
N LYS A 161 -11.37 21.87 18.69
CA LYS A 161 -12.35 22.26 17.67
C LYS A 161 -12.52 21.18 16.61
N GLU A 162 -13.62 21.29 15.87
CA GLU A 162 -13.95 20.50 14.69
C GLU A 162 -12.97 20.75 13.53
N ALA A 163 -12.50 21.99 13.37
CA ALA A 163 -11.47 22.31 12.39
C ALA A 163 -10.27 21.36 12.54
N GLY A 164 -10.03 20.60 11.48
CA GLY A 164 -8.97 19.61 11.41
C GLY A 164 -7.61 20.26 11.26
N ARG A 165 -6.59 19.42 11.18
CA ARG A 165 -5.25 19.88 10.83
C ARG A 165 -5.17 20.09 9.32
N GLU A 166 -4.52 21.16 8.86
CA GLU A 166 -4.46 21.54 7.44
C GLU A 166 -3.93 20.41 6.55
N GLU A 167 -3.01 19.60 7.06
CA GLU A 167 -2.46 18.46 6.34
C GLU A 167 -3.48 17.35 6.07
N TYR A 168 -4.72 17.43 6.59
CA TYR A 168 -5.84 16.53 6.31
C TYR A 168 -6.93 17.15 5.41
N ALA A 169 -6.70 18.34 4.86
CA ALA A 169 -7.62 18.97 3.92
C ALA A 169 -8.00 18.06 2.74
N PHE A 170 -9.25 18.19 2.30
CA PHE A 170 -9.80 17.46 1.17
C PHE A 170 -9.85 18.31 -0.09
N LEU A 171 -9.87 17.64 -1.24
CA LEU A 171 -9.98 18.29 -2.54
C LEU A 171 -11.27 19.11 -2.65
N THR A 172 -11.20 20.29 -3.26
CA THR A 172 -12.39 21.07 -3.65
C THR A 172 -13.04 20.54 -4.93
N GLU A 173 -14.24 21.01 -5.26
CA GLU A 173 -14.90 20.64 -6.53
C GLU A 173 -14.06 21.07 -7.75
N GLU A 174 -13.43 22.24 -7.69
CA GLU A 174 -12.55 22.75 -8.74
C GLU A 174 -11.30 21.88 -8.91
N GLU A 175 -10.68 21.47 -7.79
CA GLU A 175 -9.51 20.59 -7.79
C GLU A 175 -9.84 19.19 -8.32
N ILE A 176 -11.03 18.67 -8.01
CA ILE A 176 -11.52 17.39 -8.56
C ILE A 176 -11.76 17.52 -10.07
N ALA A 177 -12.36 18.62 -10.53
CA ALA A 177 -12.56 18.88 -11.96
C ALA A 177 -11.22 19.01 -12.71
N GLU A 178 -10.22 19.67 -12.10
CA GLU A 178 -8.85 19.74 -12.63
C GLU A 178 -8.23 18.35 -12.77
N LEU A 179 -8.24 17.56 -11.70
CA LEU A 179 -7.72 16.19 -11.72
C LEU A 179 -8.45 15.32 -12.75
N SER A 180 -9.77 15.47 -12.87
CA SER A 180 -10.58 14.75 -13.84
C SER A 180 -10.24 15.10 -15.30
N GLY A 181 -9.76 16.33 -15.56
CA GLY A 181 -9.27 16.75 -16.87
C GLY A 181 -7.90 16.17 -17.23
N ASN A 182 -7.18 15.60 -16.26
CA ASN A 182 -5.89 14.97 -16.48
C ASN A 182 -6.05 13.53 -17.00
N LYS A 183 -5.47 13.25 -18.17
CA LYS A 183 -5.55 11.93 -18.82
C LYS A 183 -4.94 10.78 -18.01
N LEU A 184 -4.08 11.08 -17.04
CA LEU A 184 -3.45 10.07 -16.17
C LEU A 184 -4.28 9.77 -14.92
N ILE A 185 -5.25 10.61 -14.58
CA ILE A 185 -6.02 10.49 -13.34
C ILE A 185 -7.44 10.05 -13.66
N THR A 186 -7.88 9.01 -12.95
CA THR A 186 -9.27 8.54 -12.98
C THR A 186 -9.93 8.84 -11.64
N ILE A 187 -11.16 9.37 -11.65
CA ILE A 187 -11.96 9.59 -10.45
C ILE A 187 -12.88 8.40 -10.19
N GLY A 188 -12.90 7.92 -8.94
CA GLY A 188 -13.78 6.87 -8.44
C GLY A 188 -14.57 7.33 -7.20
N ALA A 189 -15.61 6.58 -6.83
CA ALA A 189 -16.46 6.90 -5.68
C ALA A 189 -16.04 6.15 -4.41
N HIS A 190 -16.22 6.78 -3.24
CA HIS A 190 -15.89 6.23 -1.93
C HIS A 190 -16.96 6.50 -0.86
N THR A 191 -18.25 6.38 -1.22
CA THR A 191 -19.42 6.79 -0.41
C THR A 191 -19.51 8.30 -0.16
N VAL A 192 -20.59 8.75 0.47
CA VAL A 192 -20.75 10.15 0.90
C VAL A 192 -20.03 10.36 2.23
N HIS A 193 -20.30 9.52 3.23
CA HIS A 193 -19.87 9.77 4.62
C HIS A 193 -18.78 8.81 5.13
N HIS A 194 -18.10 8.06 4.25
CA HIS A 194 -17.05 7.09 4.62
C HIS A 194 -17.57 6.07 5.66
N VAL A 195 -18.69 5.42 5.33
CA VAL A 195 -19.38 4.45 6.19
C VAL A 195 -19.04 3.00 5.83
N SER A 196 -19.08 2.13 6.84
CA SER A 196 -19.00 0.67 6.66
C SER A 196 -20.34 0.16 6.11
N LEU A 197 -20.52 0.17 4.79
CA LEU A 197 -21.81 -0.13 4.13
C LEU A 197 -22.45 -1.44 4.61
N GLY A 198 -21.64 -2.46 4.88
CA GLY A 198 -22.07 -3.77 5.35
C GLY A 198 -22.83 -3.76 6.69
N THR A 199 -22.72 -2.69 7.49
CA THR A 199 -23.41 -2.54 8.79
C THR A 199 -24.78 -1.87 8.68
N PHE A 200 -25.13 -1.33 7.51
CA PHE A 200 -26.38 -0.59 7.29
C PHE A 200 -27.42 -1.35 6.46
N PRO A 201 -28.71 -1.04 6.62
CA PRO A 201 -29.76 -1.52 5.72
C PRO A 201 -29.52 -1.11 4.27
N LYS A 202 -30.02 -1.92 3.32
CA LYS A 202 -29.80 -1.72 1.89
C LYS A 202 -30.20 -0.31 1.42
N GLU A 203 -31.28 0.25 1.92
CA GLU A 203 -31.79 1.57 1.54
C GLU A 203 -30.79 2.69 1.87
N TYR A 204 -30.09 2.56 2.99
CA TYR A 204 -29.04 3.49 3.39
C TYR A 204 -27.81 3.33 2.48
N GLN A 205 -27.42 2.09 2.17
CA GLN A 205 -26.33 1.81 1.24
C GLN A 205 -26.63 2.37 -0.16
N GLU A 206 -27.87 2.22 -0.65
CA GLU A 206 -28.33 2.80 -1.93
C GLU A 206 -28.13 4.31 -1.96
N LYS A 207 -28.50 5.01 -0.89
CA LYS A 207 -28.33 6.47 -0.79
C LYS A 207 -26.86 6.87 -0.82
N GLU A 208 -26.02 6.26 0.01
CA GLU A 208 -24.57 6.53 0.08
C GLU A 208 -23.86 6.32 -1.27
N ILE A 209 -24.21 5.26 -1.98
CA ILE A 209 -23.60 4.92 -3.27
C ILE A 209 -24.12 5.85 -4.38
N TYR A 210 -25.43 6.07 -4.45
CA TYR A 210 -26.05 6.88 -5.50
C TYR A 210 -25.65 8.35 -5.39
N GLU A 211 -25.74 8.94 -4.19
CA GLU A 211 -25.46 10.36 -3.99
C GLU A 211 -23.99 10.70 -4.23
N SER A 212 -23.07 9.83 -3.80
CA SER A 212 -21.63 10.00 -4.07
C SER A 212 -21.33 9.91 -5.57
N LYS A 213 -21.88 8.91 -6.26
CA LYS A 213 -21.75 8.80 -7.71
C LYS A 213 -22.28 10.05 -8.41
N LYS A 214 -23.52 10.45 -8.11
CA LYS A 214 -24.18 11.61 -8.74
C LYS A 214 -23.38 12.90 -8.55
N LYS A 215 -22.87 13.16 -7.34
CA LYS A 215 -22.08 14.36 -7.06
C LYS A 215 -20.78 14.39 -7.88
N LEU A 216 -20.08 13.26 -7.98
CA LEU A 216 -18.86 13.18 -8.78
C LEU A 216 -19.13 13.31 -10.27
N GLU A 217 -20.21 12.72 -10.80
CA GLU A 217 -20.58 12.88 -12.21
C GLU A 217 -20.95 14.33 -12.55
N GLN A 218 -21.53 15.08 -11.60
CA GLN A 218 -21.79 16.51 -11.76
C GLN A 218 -20.51 17.34 -11.83
N ILE A 219 -19.50 17.03 -11.00
CA ILE A 219 -18.22 17.75 -10.97
C ILE A 219 -17.36 17.40 -12.20
N THR A 220 -17.24 16.12 -12.52
CA THR A 220 -16.35 15.61 -13.56
C THR A 220 -16.93 15.72 -14.97
N GLY A 221 -18.26 15.80 -15.09
CA GLY A 221 -18.96 15.82 -16.37
C GLY A 221 -18.95 14.48 -17.12
N HIS A 222 -18.48 13.39 -16.50
CA HIS A 222 -18.48 12.06 -17.08
C HIS A 222 -18.95 10.99 -16.08
N GLN A 223 -19.24 9.80 -16.59
CA GLN A 223 -19.70 8.68 -15.77
C GLN A 223 -18.62 8.16 -14.82
N ILE A 224 -19.02 7.76 -13.61
CA ILE A 224 -18.14 7.11 -12.63
C ILE A 224 -18.36 5.60 -12.66
N TYR A 225 -17.27 4.85 -12.87
CA TYR A 225 -17.30 3.40 -13.08
C TYR A 225 -16.63 2.58 -11.96
N TYR A 226 -15.84 3.22 -11.11
CA TYR A 226 -15.02 2.54 -10.10
C TYR A 226 -15.43 2.96 -8.69
N PHE A 227 -15.44 1.99 -7.79
CA PHE A 227 -15.83 2.18 -6.39
C PHE A 227 -14.78 1.59 -5.44
N SER A 228 -14.43 2.31 -4.38
CA SER A 228 -13.65 1.74 -3.27
C SER A 228 -14.56 1.59 -2.05
N TYR A 229 -14.52 0.45 -1.36
CA TYR A 229 -15.26 0.28 -0.11
C TYR A 229 -14.49 0.93 1.06
N PRO A 230 -15.08 1.89 1.81
CA PRO A 230 -14.47 2.38 3.04
C PRO A 230 -14.11 1.23 3.97
N PHE A 231 -12.91 1.28 4.57
CA PHE A 231 -12.28 0.22 5.39
C PHE A 231 -11.98 -1.10 4.66
N GLY A 232 -12.84 -1.52 3.72
CA GLY A 232 -12.56 -2.54 2.72
C GLY A 232 -12.39 -3.97 3.23
N SER A 233 -12.78 -4.29 4.47
CA SER A 233 -12.81 -5.67 4.98
C SER A 233 -14.11 -6.38 4.59
N LYS A 234 -14.18 -7.70 4.82
CA LYS A 234 -15.39 -8.51 4.53
C LYS A 234 -16.63 -8.12 5.35
N ASN A 235 -16.48 -7.28 6.37
CA ASN A 235 -17.60 -6.78 7.16
C ASN A 235 -18.10 -5.42 6.66
N ASP A 236 -17.36 -4.76 5.77
CA ASP A 236 -17.64 -3.38 5.35
C ASP A 236 -18.51 -3.28 4.11
N TYR A 237 -18.82 -4.42 3.49
CA TYR A 237 -19.77 -4.56 2.40
C TYR A 237 -20.45 -5.93 2.50
N ASN A 238 -21.58 -6.08 1.82
CA ASN A 238 -22.30 -7.35 1.76
C ASN A 238 -22.92 -7.57 0.38
N ALA A 239 -23.69 -8.65 0.24
CA ALA A 239 -24.32 -9.01 -1.03
C ALA A 239 -25.30 -7.94 -1.55
N ASP A 240 -25.94 -7.19 -0.65
CA ASP A 240 -26.81 -6.09 -1.06
C ASP A 240 -25.99 -4.90 -1.56
N THR A 241 -24.86 -4.59 -0.93
CA THR A 241 -23.91 -3.57 -1.42
C THR A 241 -23.51 -3.83 -2.87
N ILE A 242 -23.13 -5.07 -3.19
CA ILE A 242 -22.72 -5.46 -4.54
C ILE A 242 -23.90 -5.34 -5.53
N LYS A 243 -25.12 -5.71 -5.14
CA LYS A 243 -26.31 -5.53 -5.99
C LYS A 243 -26.57 -4.05 -6.29
N VAL A 244 -26.39 -3.18 -5.30
CA VAL A 244 -26.53 -1.74 -5.45
C VAL A 244 -25.47 -1.21 -6.43
N LEU A 245 -24.20 -1.55 -6.24
CA LEU A 245 -23.13 -1.13 -7.16
C LEU A 245 -23.40 -1.54 -8.61
N LYS A 246 -23.88 -2.77 -8.83
CA LYS A 246 -24.30 -3.26 -10.17
C LYS A 246 -25.46 -2.45 -10.74
N LYS A 247 -26.49 -2.21 -9.94
CA LYS A 247 -27.68 -1.42 -10.33
C LYS A 247 -27.31 0.01 -10.71
N GLU A 248 -26.40 0.63 -9.95
CA GLU A 248 -25.92 1.99 -10.21
C GLU A 248 -24.87 2.05 -11.34
N GLY A 249 -24.51 0.93 -11.97
CA GLY A 249 -23.66 0.90 -13.15
C GLY A 249 -22.16 1.01 -12.89
N PHE A 250 -21.70 0.75 -11.66
CA PHE A 250 -20.27 0.55 -11.39
C PHE A 250 -19.78 -0.71 -12.09
N ARG A 251 -18.60 -0.65 -12.70
CA ARG A 251 -17.97 -1.79 -13.40
C ARG A 251 -17.15 -2.65 -12.45
N GLN A 252 -16.43 -2.01 -11.53
CA GLN A 252 -15.55 -2.69 -10.59
C GLN A 252 -15.55 -2.01 -9.22
N ALA A 253 -15.31 -2.81 -8.19
CA ALA A 253 -15.17 -2.33 -6.82
C ALA A 253 -13.99 -2.97 -6.08
N TYR A 254 -13.33 -2.16 -5.25
CA TYR A 254 -12.04 -2.47 -4.66
C TYR A 254 -12.09 -2.51 -3.14
N THR A 255 -11.51 -3.57 -2.59
CA THR A 255 -11.39 -3.83 -1.16
C THR A 255 -10.04 -3.32 -0.63
N ALA A 256 -9.81 -3.39 0.68
CA ALA A 256 -8.53 -3.05 1.31
C ALA A 256 -7.84 -4.30 1.90
N VAL A 257 -8.19 -5.48 1.38
CA VAL A 257 -7.59 -6.77 1.77
C VAL A 257 -6.80 -7.37 0.61
N SER A 258 -5.80 -8.17 0.93
CA SER A 258 -4.88 -8.77 -0.05
C SER A 258 -5.42 -10.03 -0.75
N GLN A 259 -6.58 -10.53 -0.34
CA GLN A 259 -7.20 -11.73 -0.90
C GLN A 259 -8.42 -11.38 -1.74
N PRO A 260 -8.57 -11.97 -2.95
CA PRO A 260 -9.76 -11.76 -3.76
C PRO A 260 -11.01 -12.34 -3.07
N GLY A 261 -12.16 -11.69 -3.30
CA GLY A 261 -13.45 -12.22 -2.87
C GLY A 261 -14.07 -13.21 -3.87
N ARG A 262 -15.36 -13.47 -3.72
CA ARG A 262 -16.11 -14.40 -4.57
C ARG A 262 -16.48 -13.76 -5.90
N ASP A 263 -16.88 -12.49 -5.87
CA ASP A 263 -17.19 -11.70 -7.05
C ASP A 263 -15.93 -11.01 -7.56
N LYS A 264 -15.42 -11.48 -8.70
CA LYS A 264 -14.11 -11.06 -9.25
C LYS A 264 -14.08 -9.59 -9.69
N ASP A 265 -15.23 -8.99 -9.97
CA ASP A 265 -15.31 -7.59 -10.41
C ASP A 265 -15.60 -6.64 -9.24
N TYR A 266 -16.27 -7.13 -8.19
CA TYR A 266 -16.72 -6.29 -7.07
C TYR A 266 -16.02 -6.59 -5.75
N GLU A 267 -15.11 -7.55 -5.69
CA GLU A 267 -14.30 -7.84 -4.51
C GLU A 267 -12.81 -7.91 -4.89
N ILE A 268 -12.33 -6.90 -5.62
CA ILE A 268 -10.96 -6.84 -6.12
C ILE A 268 -10.01 -6.47 -4.97
N PRO A 269 -8.94 -7.23 -4.71
CA PRO A 269 -8.01 -6.97 -3.61
C PRO A 269 -7.06 -5.82 -3.92
N ARG A 270 -6.69 -5.07 -2.89
CA ARG A 270 -5.63 -4.05 -2.93
C ARG A 270 -4.65 -4.26 -1.78
N ILE A 271 -3.44 -3.75 -1.97
CA ILE A 271 -2.36 -3.84 -0.98
C ILE A 271 -2.04 -2.43 -0.50
N ALA A 272 -2.29 -2.17 0.79
CA ALA A 272 -1.88 -0.93 1.45
C ALA A 272 -0.35 -0.81 1.42
N VAL A 273 0.17 0.33 0.96
CA VAL A 273 1.61 0.56 0.89
C VAL A 273 2.07 1.33 2.13
N PRO A 274 3.02 0.79 2.91
CA PRO A 274 3.51 1.45 4.11
C PRO A 274 4.47 2.60 3.81
N ASN A 275 4.62 3.51 4.78
CA ASN A 275 5.62 4.58 4.74
C ASN A 275 6.95 4.11 5.33
N ILE A 276 7.69 3.35 4.54
CA ILE A 276 9.01 2.82 4.91
C ILE A 276 10.05 3.25 3.89
N GLY A 277 11.28 3.40 4.35
CA GLY A 277 12.38 3.93 3.57
C GLY A 277 12.97 2.91 2.58
N LYS A 278 13.96 3.36 1.82
CA LYS A 278 14.81 2.48 1.00
C LYS A 278 15.42 1.35 1.86
N GLY A 279 15.57 0.15 1.31
CA GLY A 279 15.98 -1.05 2.04
C GLY A 279 14.79 -1.77 2.68
N GLU A 280 14.06 -1.12 3.59
CA GLU A 280 12.85 -1.69 4.19
C GLU A 280 11.75 -1.89 3.14
N PHE A 281 11.56 -0.91 2.25
CA PHE A 281 10.63 -1.07 1.12
C PHE A 281 11.08 -2.14 0.14
N ASP A 282 12.39 -2.31 -0.04
CA ASP A 282 12.96 -3.31 -0.95
C ASP A 282 12.60 -4.72 -0.45
N GLU A 283 12.78 -4.96 0.85
CA GLU A 283 12.36 -6.18 1.54
C GLU A 283 10.84 -6.35 1.48
N TRP A 284 10.07 -5.31 1.83
CA TRP A 284 8.60 -5.38 1.81
C TRP A 284 8.07 -5.68 0.41
N PHE A 285 8.60 -5.03 -0.62
CA PHE A 285 8.20 -5.21 -2.01
C PHE A 285 8.57 -6.61 -2.48
N TYR A 286 9.77 -7.09 -2.17
CA TYR A 286 10.15 -8.46 -2.50
C TYR A 286 9.22 -9.49 -1.85
N CYS A 287 9.03 -9.41 -0.53
CA CYS A 287 8.25 -10.36 0.26
C CYS A 287 6.74 -10.27 0.00
N THR A 288 6.21 -9.08 -0.24
CA THR A 288 4.77 -8.89 -0.40
C THR A 288 4.34 -9.14 -1.85
N ILE A 289 5.21 -8.80 -2.80
CA ILE A 289 4.89 -8.65 -4.21
C ILE A 289 5.71 -9.61 -5.07
N LEU A 290 7.02 -9.41 -5.21
CA LEU A 290 7.79 -10.12 -6.24
C LEU A 290 7.79 -11.63 -6.05
N GLN A 291 7.96 -12.12 -4.82
CA GLN A 291 8.03 -13.57 -4.58
C GLN A 291 6.70 -14.30 -4.87
N LYS A 292 5.59 -13.58 -4.99
CA LYS A 292 4.25 -14.15 -5.22
C LYS A 292 3.84 -14.13 -6.69
N VAL A 293 4.67 -13.57 -7.55
CA VAL A 293 4.37 -13.37 -8.97
C VAL A 293 5.31 -14.25 -9.81
N PRO A 294 4.79 -14.97 -10.84
CA PRO A 294 5.64 -15.74 -11.73
C PRO A 294 6.69 -14.87 -12.42
N GLN A 295 7.95 -15.28 -12.40
CA GLN A 295 9.08 -14.52 -12.95
C GLN A 295 8.90 -14.12 -14.41
N ASP A 296 8.29 -14.98 -15.23
CA ASP A 296 8.02 -14.71 -16.65
C ASP A 296 7.02 -13.56 -16.88
N SER A 297 6.29 -13.15 -15.85
CA SER A 297 5.35 -12.02 -15.92
C SER A 297 5.96 -10.67 -15.55
N LEU A 298 7.23 -10.64 -15.11
CA LEU A 298 7.95 -9.41 -14.81
C LEU A 298 8.40 -8.71 -16.09
N LYS A 299 8.34 -7.38 -16.09
CA LYS A 299 8.84 -6.50 -17.16
C LYS A 299 10.34 -6.67 -17.39
N SER A 300 11.09 -6.91 -16.33
CA SER A 300 12.53 -7.15 -16.35
C SER A 300 12.82 -8.65 -16.22
N LYS A 301 13.61 -9.19 -17.15
CA LYS A 301 14.15 -10.56 -17.07
C LYS A 301 15.48 -10.64 -16.32
N LYS A 302 15.95 -9.53 -15.75
CA LYS A 302 17.24 -9.43 -15.06
C LYS A 302 17.23 -10.15 -13.70
N VAL A 303 18.38 -10.15 -13.04
CA VAL A 303 18.52 -10.56 -11.63
C VAL A 303 17.45 -9.87 -10.79
N THR A 304 16.69 -10.65 -10.03
CA THR A 304 15.60 -10.14 -9.20
C THR A 304 15.98 -10.01 -7.74
N TYR A 305 17.00 -10.75 -7.31
CA TYR A 305 17.45 -10.77 -5.93
C TYR A 305 18.97 -10.91 -5.80
N ILE A 306 19.55 -10.12 -4.89
CA ILE A 306 20.94 -10.23 -4.45
C ILE A 306 20.97 -10.22 -2.91
N GLY A 307 21.46 -11.30 -2.28
CA GLY A 307 21.50 -11.38 -0.81
C GLY A 307 21.76 -12.78 -0.23
N LYS A 308 21.52 -12.96 1.08
CA LYS A 308 21.80 -14.23 1.80
C LYS A 308 20.70 -15.27 1.65
N LEU A 309 21.12 -16.54 1.66
CA LEU A 309 20.22 -17.70 1.69
C LEU A 309 19.45 -17.83 3.02
N GLU A 310 20.06 -17.42 4.14
CA GLU A 310 19.48 -17.59 5.49
C GLU A 310 18.22 -16.76 5.72
N HIS A 311 18.04 -15.69 4.96
CA HIS A 311 16.91 -14.78 5.13
C HIS A 311 15.62 -15.23 4.46
N ASP A 312 15.65 -16.20 3.53
CA ASP A 312 14.42 -16.62 2.87
C ASP A 312 14.52 -18.01 2.20
N LYS A 313 13.85 -19.01 2.79
CA LYS A 313 13.74 -20.38 2.25
C LYS A 313 12.78 -20.44 1.05
N ALA A 314 11.90 -19.45 0.88
CA ALA A 314 11.00 -19.34 -0.26
C ALA A 314 11.72 -18.80 -1.52
N LEU A 315 12.83 -18.04 -1.39
CA LEU A 315 13.70 -17.60 -2.49
C LEU A 315 14.08 -18.73 -3.47
N ILE A 316 14.27 -19.94 -2.96
CA ILE A 316 14.80 -21.07 -3.73
C ILE A 316 13.67 -21.90 -4.37
N ASN A 317 12.42 -21.67 -3.99
CA ASN A 317 11.27 -22.38 -4.53
C ASN A 317 10.80 -21.73 -5.83
N GLY A 318 11.24 -22.30 -6.96
CA GLY A 318 10.73 -21.98 -8.30
C GLY A 318 11.72 -21.26 -9.21
N ASN A 319 12.84 -20.80 -8.68
CA ASN A 319 13.84 -20.08 -9.48
C ASN A 319 14.85 -21.02 -10.14
N ASP A 320 15.03 -20.81 -11.44
CA ASP A 320 16.12 -21.35 -12.25
C ASP A 320 17.16 -20.25 -12.46
N GLY A 321 18.46 -20.59 -12.43
CA GLY A 321 19.51 -19.59 -12.63
C GLY A 321 19.98 -18.91 -11.36
N ILE A 322 20.75 -19.64 -10.55
CA ILE A 322 21.38 -19.12 -9.33
C ILE A 322 22.87 -18.92 -9.60
N ALA A 323 23.42 -17.79 -9.17
CA ALA A 323 24.86 -17.59 -9.05
C ALA A 323 25.24 -17.39 -7.58
N ILE A 324 26.47 -17.76 -7.22
CA ILE A 324 27.01 -17.57 -5.86
C ILE A 324 28.19 -16.61 -5.96
N PHE A 325 28.14 -15.47 -5.28
CA PHE A 325 29.27 -14.56 -5.24
C PHE A 325 30.25 -15.00 -4.14
N GLY A 326 31.45 -15.39 -4.58
CA GLY A 326 32.62 -15.77 -3.80
C GLY A 326 32.93 -17.25 -3.98
N ALA A 327 34.09 -17.59 -4.55
CA ALA A 327 34.55 -18.97 -4.72
C ALA A 327 35.30 -19.54 -3.50
N GLY A 328 35.31 -18.79 -2.38
CA GLY A 328 35.91 -19.20 -1.11
C GLY A 328 35.07 -20.18 -0.29
N GLY A 329 35.51 -20.45 0.94
CA GLY A 329 34.85 -21.43 1.82
C GLY A 329 33.36 -21.14 2.12
N ARG A 330 32.97 -19.86 2.21
CA ARG A 330 31.57 -19.46 2.43
C ARG A 330 30.68 -19.73 1.22
N GLY A 331 31.12 -19.39 0.01
CA GLY A 331 30.37 -19.74 -1.20
C GLY A 331 30.24 -21.26 -1.39
N GLN A 332 31.27 -22.03 -1.05
CA GLN A 332 31.17 -23.49 -1.05
C GLN A 332 30.17 -24.02 -0.03
N LYS A 333 30.11 -23.41 1.16
CA LYS A 333 29.08 -23.73 2.16
C LYS A 333 27.69 -23.44 1.60
N LEU A 334 27.50 -22.30 0.94
CA LEU A 334 26.23 -21.90 0.32
C LEU A 334 25.76 -22.90 -0.74
N LEU A 335 26.68 -23.43 -1.58
CA LEU A 335 26.34 -24.48 -2.53
C LEU A 335 25.88 -25.77 -1.83
N ARG A 336 26.53 -26.14 -0.71
CA ARG A 336 26.12 -27.32 0.09
C ARG A 336 24.76 -27.09 0.76
N ASP A 337 24.51 -25.87 1.25
CA ASP A 337 23.22 -25.51 1.83
C ASP A 337 22.12 -25.62 0.76
N LEU A 338 22.36 -25.14 -0.47
CA LEU A 338 21.45 -25.32 -1.61
C LEU A 338 21.25 -26.79 -2.01
N ARG A 339 22.25 -27.65 -1.86
CA ARG A 339 22.10 -29.10 -2.06
C ARG A 339 21.09 -29.69 -1.08
N ALA A 340 21.06 -29.24 0.18
CA ALA A 340 20.07 -29.68 1.15
C ALA A 340 18.63 -29.33 0.75
N TYR A 341 18.45 -28.31 -0.10
CA TYR A 341 17.17 -27.93 -0.69
C TYR A 341 16.90 -28.54 -2.07
N GLY A 342 17.81 -29.37 -2.61
CA GLY A 342 17.70 -29.95 -3.96
C GLY A 342 17.93 -28.95 -5.09
N LYS A 343 18.75 -27.91 -4.85
CA LYS A 343 18.87 -26.73 -5.73
C LYS A 343 20.30 -26.49 -6.25
N GLU A 344 21.23 -27.36 -5.91
CA GLU A 344 22.61 -27.32 -6.41
C GLU A 344 22.68 -27.28 -7.95
N GLU A 345 21.83 -28.04 -8.64
CA GLU A 345 21.79 -28.05 -10.10
C GLU A 345 21.27 -26.75 -10.71
N LYS A 346 20.56 -25.93 -9.93
CA LYS A 346 20.11 -24.61 -10.36
C LYS A 346 21.22 -23.56 -10.26
N VAL A 347 22.33 -23.87 -9.57
CA VAL A 347 23.52 -23.03 -9.57
C VAL A 347 24.26 -23.17 -10.89
N LYS A 348 24.42 -22.06 -11.59
CA LYS A 348 25.10 -21.98 -12.89
C LYS A 348 26.60 -21.82 -12.72
N TYR A 349 27.01 -20.89 -11.87
CA TYR A 349 28.41 -20.54 -11.67
C TYR A 349 28.64 -19.83 -10.33
N PHE A 350 29.91 -19.77 -9.95
CA PHE A 350 30.41 -18.85 -8.94
C PHE A 350 30.87 -17.55 -9.61
N ILE A 351 30.70 -16.43 -8.93
CA ILE A 351 31.24 -15.13 -9.30
C ILE A 351 32.43 -14.86 -8.38
N ASP A 352 33.59 -14.49 -8.90
CA ASP A 352 34.73 -14.05 -8.06
C ASP A 352 35.62 -13.08 -8.85
N ASN A 353 35.88 -11.90 -8.29
CA ASN A 353 36.71 -10.87 -8.93
C ASN A 353 38.21 -11.08 -8.72
N ASP A 354 38.59 -12.10 -7.96
CA ASP A 354 39.97 -12.56 -7.88
C ASP A 354 40.36 -13.26 -9.19
N GLU A 355 41.12 -12.57 -10.05
CA GLU A 355 41.59 -13.07 -11.35
C GLU A 355 42.26 -14.45 -11.24
N SER A 356 42.90 -14.77 -10.10
CA SER A 356 43.55 -16.05 -9.90
C SER A 356 42.59 -17.25 -9.83
N LYS A 357 41.31 -17.00 -9.53
CA LYS A 357 40.26 -18.02 -9.43
C LYS A 357 39.39 -18.12 -10.67
N GLN A 358 39.39 -17.10 -11.53
CA GLN A 358 38.54 -17.05 -12.71
C GLN A 358 38.94 -18.13 -13.73
N GLY A 359 37.96 -18.69 -14.44
CA GLY A 359 38.16 -19.79 -15.38
C GLY A 359 38.41 -21.16 -14.73
N SER A 360 38.52 -21.22 -13.40
CA SER A 360 38.58 -22.47 -12.66
C SER A 360 37.19 -23.10 -12.48
N TYR A 361 37.18 -24.36 -12.01
CA TYR A 361 35.95 -25.07 -11.64
C TYR A 361 35.96 -25.38 -10.15
N LEU A 362 34.87 -25.03 -9.49
CA LEU A 362 34.63 -25.31 -8.08
C LEU A 362 33.37 -26.16 -7.94
N LEU A 363 33.52 -27.38 -7.40
CA LEU A 363 32.40 -28.33 -7.27
C LEU A 363 31.64 -28.51 -8.60
N HIS A 364 32.39 -28.60 -9.71
CA HIS A 364 31.88 -28.71 -11.09
C HIS A 364 31.15 -27.49 -11.66
N LYS A 365 31.18 -26.34 -10.96
CA LYS A 365 30.65 -25.06 -11.45
C LYS A 365 31.80 -24.13 -11.85
N LYS A 366 31.68 -23.42 -12.98
CA LYS A 366 32.70 -22.44 -13.43
C LYS A 366 32.75 -21.27 -12.45
N VAL A 367 33.94 -20.70 -12.24
CA VAL A 367 34.13 -19.41 -11.59
C VAL A 367 34.32 -18.34 -12.67
N ILE A 368 33.47 -17.31 -12.67
CA ILE A 368 33.48 -16.24 -13.68
C ILE A 368 33.67 -14.86 -13.03
N PRO A 369 34.21 -13.87 -13.77
CA PRO A 369 34.15 -12.46 -13.36
C PRO A 369 32.72 -11.90 -13.44
N ILE A 370 32.46 -10.75 -12.79
CA ILE A 370 31.12 -10.10 -12.83
C ILE A 370 30.71 -9.73 -14.26
N GLU A 371 31.67 -9.33 -15.09
CA GLU A 371 31.46 -8.89 -16.46
C GLU A 371 30.96 -10.01 -17.39
N GLU A 372 31.13 -11.28 -16.99
CA GLU A 372 30.64 -12.45 -17.71
C GLU A 372 29.24 -12.89 -17.25
N ILE A 373 28.59 -12.19 -16.31
CA ILE A 373 27.26 -12.56 -15.83
C ILE A 373 26.23 -12.36 -16.93
N ASP A 374 25.58 -13.45 -17.32
CA ASP A 374 24.39 -13.40 -18.17
C ASP A 374 23.16 -13.10 -17.30
N GLN A 375 22.69 -11.86 -17.36
CA GLN A 375 21.52 -11.39 -16.61
C GLN A 375 20.20 -12.02 -17.09
N ASP A 376 20.16 -12.63 -18.29
CA ASP A 376 18.98 -13.35 -18.76
C ASP A 376 18.91 -14.77 -18.18
N GLU A 377 20.08 -15.38 -17.93
CA GLU A 377 20.19 -16.71 -17.30
C GLU A 377 20.14 -16.68 -15.77
N ILE A 378 20.56 -15.60 -15.11
CA ILE A 378 20.60 -15.50 -13.65
C ILE A 378 19.43 -14.69 -13.11
N LYS A 379 18.71 -15.29 -12.17
CA LYS A 379 17.60 -14.64 -11.43
C LYS A 379 17.99 -14.26 -10.01
N ILE A 380 18.94 -14.98 -9.43
CA ILE A 380 19.36 -14.84 -8.03
C ILE A 380 20.88 -14.84 -7.95
N ILE A 381 21.45 -13.85 -7.27
CA ILE A 381 22.85 -13.87 -6.84
C ILE A 381 22.90 -13.99 -5.33
N LEU A 382 23.44 -15.10 -4.83
CA LEU A 382 23.58 -15.30 -3.40
C LEU A 382 24.94 -14.81 -2.91
N VAL A 383 24.92 -14.05 -1.82
CA VAL A 383 26.11 -13.48 -1.18
C VAL A 383 26.16 -13.95 0.27
N ASP A 384 27.24 -14.64 0.68
CA ASP A 384 27.51 -14.98 2.08
C ASP A 384 28.92 -14.49 2.46
N SER A 385 28.99 -13.26 2.97
CA SER A 385 30.26 -12.58 3.28
C SER A 385 30.09 -11.56 4.40
N VAL A 386 31.19 -11.25 5.10
CA VAL A 386 31.29 -10.06 5.98
C VAL A 386 31.48 -8.79 5.16
N TRP A 387 31.86 -8.93 3.89
CA TRP A 387 32.02 -7.86 2.90
C TRP A 387 30.82 -7.80 1.94
N GLU A 388 29.63 -8.18 2.43
CA GLU A 388 28.41 -8.28 1.62
C GLU A 388 28.09 -6.97 0.91
N LYS A 389 28.29 -5.83 1.60
CA LYS A 389 28.07 -4.51 1.04
C LYS A 389 28.99 -4.22 -0.14
N GLU A 390 30.29 -4.42 0.05
CA GLU A 390 31.28 -4.16 -1.00
C GLU A 390 31.06 -5.07 -2.21
N MET A 391 30.62 -6.32 -1.98
CA MET A 391 30.29 -7.25 -3.05
C MET A 391 29.03 -6.81 -3.81
N ILE A 392 28.00 -6.36 -3.12
CA ILE A 392 26.80 -5.81 -3.77
C ILE A 392 27.12 -4.53 -4.53
N ASP A 393 27.91 -3.63 -3.95
CA ASP A 393 28.37 -2.40 -4.61
C ASP A 393 29.13 -2.74 -5.91
N GLN A 394 29.99 -3.77 -5.91
CA GLN A 394 30.65 -4.25 -7.14
C GLN A 394 29.68 -4.74 -8.21
N LEU A 395 28.60 -5.42 -7.83
CA LEU A 395 27.55 -5.86 -8.78
C LEU A 395 26.81 -4.65 -9.36
N VAL A 396 26.43 -3.70 -8.50
CA VAL A 396 25.69 -2.50 -8.88
C VAL A 396 26.53 -1.60 -9.80
N ASP A 397 27.82 -1.41 -9.49
CA ASP A 397 28.76 -0.62 -10.29
C ASP A 397 28.96 -1.21 -11.71
N GLN A 398 28.79 -2.52 -11.85
CA GLN A 398 28.82 -3.23 -13.15
C GLN A 398 27.45 -3.30 -13.83
N GLY A 399 26.43 -2.59 -13.30
CA GLY A 399 25.10 -2.53 -13.89
C GLY A 399 24.25 -3.80 -13.68
N ILE A 400 24.64 -4.66 -12.74
CA ILE A 400 23.78 -5.76 -12.28
C ILE A 400 22.74 -5.16 -11.32
N GLU A 401 21.50 -5.09 -11.78
CA GLU A 401 20.39 -4.61 -10.98
C GLU A 401 19.66 -5.80 -10.36
N GLY A 402 19.25 -5.69 -9.10
CA GLY A 402 18.39 -6.66 -8.41
C GLY A 402 17.93 -6.09 -7.08
N ILE A 403 16.88 -6.66 -6.48
CA ILE A 403 16.49 -6.25 -5.13
C ILE A 403 17.51 -6.78 -4.14
N HIS A 404 18.04 -5.88 -3.31
CA HIS A 404 18.92 -6.21 -2.22
C HIS A 404 18.63 -5.29 -1.05
N TRP A 405 18.59 -5.84 0.15
CA TRP A 405 18.55 -5.06 1.37
C TRP A 405 19.69 -5.54 2.23
N ILE A 406 20.79 -4.78 2.23
CA ILE A 406 21.81 -4.96 3.24
C ILE A 406 21.21 -4.34 4.49
N LEU A 407 20.74 -5.17 5.41
CA LEU A 407 20.39 -4.74 6.76
C LEU A 407 21.65 -4.08 7.33
N ARG A 408 21.62 -2.76 7.47
CA ARG A 408 22.71 -1.98 8.06
C ARG A 408 22.96 -2.37 9.50
#